data_AF-A0A3C2ANG2-F1
#
_entry.id   AF-A0A3C2ANG2-F1
#
_cell.length_a   1.000
_cell.length_b   1.000
_cell.length_c   1.000
_cell.angle_alpha   90.00
_cell.angle_beta   90.00
_cell.angle_gamma   90.00
#
_symmetry.space_group_name_H-M   'P 1'
#
loop_
_entity.id
_entity.type
_entity.pdbx_description
1 polymer ?
#
loop_
_entity_poly.entity_id
_entity_poly.type
_entity_poly.pdbx_seq_one_letter_code
_entity_poly.pdbx_strand_id
1 'polypeptide(L)'
;MGVLYPEISSFKFENEADLMLHYHGLSNAFLNTSWPKVDEGKAQLLAALKSNNLENRELFSILRDDHIADSSQLPNTGVGEELEKMLSLRFINSVEYGTVCSTVIKVNLRGVIHFEERSFDFDGQEVGHVKFHIKTN
;
A
#
# COMPACT_ATOMS: atom_id res chain seq x y z
N MET A 1 6.39 18.69 -31.64
CA MET A 1 6.48 19.39 -30.34
C MET A 1 6.56 18.33 -29.26
N GLY A 2 7.78 17.98 -28.84
CA GLY A 2 8.03 16.96 -27.82
C GLY A 2 8.36 17.63 -26.50
N VAL A 3 7.70 17.21 -25.42
CA VAL A 3 8.08 17.59 -24.06
C VAL A 3 9.10 16.55 -23.60
N LEU A 4 10.35 16.99 -23.45
CA LEU A 4 11.44 16.19 -22.89
C LEU A 4 11.26 16.15 -21.36
N TYR A 5 11.05 14.97 -20.79
CA TYR A 5 11.25 14.75 -19.36
C TYR A 5 12.76 14.65 -19.10
N PRO A 6 13.29 15.29 -18.05
CA PRO A 6 14.70 15.13 -17.71
C PRO A 6 14.96 13.71 -17.21
N GLU A 7 16.06 13.11 -17.72
CA GLU A 7 16.53 11.79 -17.29
C GLU A 7 16.83 11.78 -15.78
N ILE A 8 16.27 10.79 -15.08
CA ILE A 8 16.51 10.53 -13.66
C ILE A 8 17.89 9.82 -13.51
N SER A 9 18.98 10.49 -13.87
CA SER A 9 20.34 9.86 -13.85
C SER A 9 21.33 10.48 -12.86
N SER A 10 20.89 11.33 -11.91
CA SER A 10 21.85 12.01 -11.01
C SER A 10 21.46 12.09 -9.53
N PHE A 11 20.92 11.03 -8.95
CA PHE A 11 21.09 10.81 -7.51
C PHE A 11 22.36 9.99 -7.27
N LYS A 12 23.48 10.68 -7.04
CA LYS A 12 24.68 10.07 -6.48
C LYS A 12 24.49 9.93 -4.97
N PHE A 13 24.37 8.70 -4.48
CA PHE A 13 24.49 8.44 -3.05
C PHE A 13 25.98 8.34 -2.71
N GLU A 14 26.50 9.28 -1.92
CA GLU A 14 27.92 9.41 -1.60
C GLU A 14 28.43 8.45 -0.51
N ASN A 15 27.61 7.49 -0.03
CA ASN A 15 28.06 6.50 0.94
C ASN A 15 27.17 5.24 0.89
N GLU A 16 27.76 4.05 0.70
CA GLU A 16 27.04 2.77 0.66
C GLU A 16 26.51 2.31 2.03
N ALA A 17 26.79 3.05 3.10
CA ALA A 17 26.48 2.69 4.49
C ALA A 17 25.21 3.32 5.08
N ASP A 18 24.44 4.13 4.32
CA ASP A 18 23.16 4.69 4.75
C ASP A 18 22.13 4.59 3.62
N LEU A 19 21.84 3.37 3.15
CA LEU A 19 20.59 3.12 2.44
C LEU A 19 19.44 3.23 3.46
N MET A 20 19.05 4.46 3.78
CA MET A 20 17.83 4.68 4.56
C MET A 20 16.69 3.96 3.86
N LEU A 21 16.01 3.11 4.62
CA LEU A 21 14.79 2.47 4.19
C LEU A 21 13.71 3.54 4.06
N HIS A 22 13.30 3.83 2.82
CA HIS A 22 12.22 4.78 2.54
C HIS A 22 10.90 4.02 2.35
N TYR A 23 9.83 4.51 2.97
CA TYR A 23 8.49 3.96 2.85
C TYR A 23 7.47 5.10 2.91
N HIS A 24 6.45 5.01 2.08
CA HIS A 24 5.39 6.01 1.98
C HIS A 24 4.03 5.32 1.94
N GLY A 25 3.01 6.04 2.37
CA GLY A 25 1.62 5.60 2.30
C GLY A 25 0.76 6.77 1.82
N LEU A 26 -0.25 6.44 1.04
CA LEU A 26 -1.22 7.38 0.48
C LEU A 26 -2.61 6.75 0.57
N SER A 27 -3.61 7.58 0.77
CA SER A 27 -5.01 7.18 0.61
C SER A 27 -5.81 8.34 0.03
N ASN A 28 -7.10 8.46 0.33
CA ASN A 28 -8.03 9.48 -0.16
C ASN A 28 -7.75 10.91 0.37
N ALA A 29 -6.49 11.26 0.59
CA ALA A 29 -6.03 12.58 1.03
C ALA A 29 -4.67 12.89 0.36
N PHE A 30 -4.07 14.05 0.68
CA PHE A 30 -2.76 14.40 0.17
C PHE A 30 -1.65 13.45 0.68
N LEU A 31 -0.54 13.42 -0.05
CA LEU A 31 0.65 12.68 0.36
C LEU A 31 1.13 13.17 1.74
N ASN A 32 1.38 12.24 2.66
CA ASN A 32 1.74 12.50 4.06
C ASN A 32 0.64 13.07 4.96
N THR A 33 -0.62 13.15 4.51
CA THR A 33 -1.74 13.36 5.44
C THR A 33 -1.76 12.21 6.45
N SER A 34 -1.68 12.54 7.74
CA SER A 34 -1.83 11.55 8.81
C SER A 34 -3.25 11.00 8.79
N TRP A 35 -3.34 9.69 8.70
CA TRP A 35 -4.58 8.94 8.74
C TRP A 35 -4.26 7.63 9.43
N PRO A 36 -4.96 7.24 10.52
CA PRO A 36 -4.73 6.00 11.25
C PRO A 36 -4.33 4.81 10.38
N LYS A 37 -5.14 4.50 9.36
CA LYS A 37 -4.90 3.37 8.45
C LYS A 37 -3.59 3.44 7.68
N VAL A 38 -3.16 4.64 7.31
CA VAL A 38 -1.92 4.90 6.58
C VAL A 38 -0.74 4.81 7.54
N ASP A 39 -0.86 5.39 8.72
CA ASP A 39 0.20 5.40 9.72
C ASP A 39 0.47 4.01 10.28
N GLU A 40 -0.58 3.25 10.60
CA GLU A 40 -0.50 1.86 11.03
C GLU A 40 0.02 0.95 9.92
N GLY A 41 -0.50 1.09 8.70
CA GLY A 41 -0.02 0.31 7.55
C GLY A 41 1.47 0.54 7.27
N LYS A 42 1.94 1.79 7.35
CA LYS A 42 3.37 2.13 7.28
C LYS A 42 4.17 1.51 8.42
N ALA A 43 3.66 1.53 9.65
CA ALA A 43 4.33 0.95 10.80
C ALA A 43 4.51 -0.57 10.66
N GLN A 44 3.47 -1.28 10.19
CA GLN A 44 3.52 -2.71 9.94
C GLN A 44 4.47 -3.04 8.76
N LEU A 45 4.42 -2.25 7.68
CA LEU A 45 5.35 -2.39 6.55
C LEU A 45 6.81 -2.19 6.99
N LEU A 46 7.07 -1.16 7.80
CA LEU A 46 8.40 -0.90 8.36
C LEU A 46 8.89 -2.07 9.22
N ALA A 47 8.01 -2.68 10.02
CA ALA A 47 8.36 -3.86 10.82
C ALA A 47 8.70 -5.07 9.93
N ALA A 48 7.93 -5.30 8.85
CA ALA A 48 8.20 -6.34 7.86
C ALA A 48 9.56 -6.11 7.16
N LEU A 49 9.85 -4.87 6.77
CA LEU A 49 11.12 -4.49 6.15
C LEU A 49 12.31 -4.68 7.11
N LYS A 50 12.19 -4.23 8.37
CA LYS A 50 13.25 -4.38 9.39
C LYS A 50 13.54 -5.84 9.75
N SER A 51 12.53 -6.70 9.72
CA SER A 51 12.66 -8.13 9.96
C SER A 51 13.03 -8.93 8.71
N ASN A 52 13.14 -8.27 7.55
CA ASN A 52 13.32 -8.91 6.25
C ASN A 52 12.25 -9.97 5.94
N ASN A 53 11.05 -9.83 6.50
CA ASN A 53 9.93 -10.73 6.30
C ASN A 53 8.95 -10.12 5.29
N LEU A 54 9.35 -10.15 4.00
CA LEU A 54 8.56 -9.63 2.87
C LEU A 54 7.84 -10.74 2.11
N GLU A 55 7.50 -11.80 2.81
CA GLU A 55 6.64 -12.85 2.27
C GLU A 55 5.28 -12.26 1.90
N ASN A 56 4.74 -12.68 0.76
CA ASN A 56 3.49 -12.09 0.25
C ASN A 56 2.35 -12.25 1.26
N ARG A 57 2.32 -13.36 2.01
CA ARG A 57 1.34 -13.59 3.08
C ARG A 57 1.31 -12.45 4.10
N GLU A 58 2.47 -11.99 4.56
CA GLU A 58 2.60 -10.92 5.56
C GLU A 58 2.21 -9.56 4.97
N LEU A 59 2.58 -9.31 3.71
CA LEU A 59 2.18 -8.10 3.01
C LEU A 59 0.66 -8.05 2.79
N PHE A 60 0.04 -9.19 2.48
CA PHE A 60 -1.43 -9.26 2.39
C PHE A 60 -2.12 -9.13 3.73
N SER A 61 -1.53 -9.61 4.85
CA SER A 61 -2.14 -9.38 6.16
C SER A 61 -2.16 -7.91 6.56
N ILE A 62 -1.17 -7.11 6.12
CA ILE A 62 -1.20 -5.65 6.31
C ILE A 62 -2.40 -5.03 5.59
N LEU A 63 -2.70 -5.50 4.37
CA LEU A 63 -3.79 -4.98 3.54
C LEU A 63 -5.17 -5.47 4.00
N ARG A 64 -5.26 -6.65 4.64
CA ARG A 64 -6.48 -7.29 5.11
C ARG A 64 -6.92 -6.80 6.50
N ASP A 65 -6.77 -5.50 6.76
CA ASP A 65 -7.13 -4.89 8.04
C ASP A 65 -8.49 -4.21 7.97
N ASP A 66 -9.42 -4.70 8.78
CA ASP A 66 -10.81 -4.24 8.92
C ASP A 66 -11.04 -3.42 10.20
N HIS A 67 -9.97 -2.91 10.82
CA HIS A 67 -10.06 -2.03 11.96
C HIS A 67 -10.65 -0.64 11.60
N ILE A 68 -11.75 -0.27 12.26
CA ILE A 68 -12.32 1.08 12.19
C ILE A 68 -11.62 1.96 13.24
N ALA A 69 -11.04 3.07 12.79
CA ALA A 69 -10.37 4.02 13.68
C ALA A 69 -11.37 4.80 14.56
N ASP A 70 -10.92 5.21 15.75
CA ASP A 70 -11.70 6.05 16.64
C ASP A 70 -12.03 7.40 15.98
N SER A 71 -13.21 7.93 16.25
CA SER A 71 -13.69 9.20 15.64
C SER A 71 -12.75 10.38 15.94
N SER A 72 -12.08 10.35 17.09
CA SER A 72 -11.11 11.37 17.49
C SER A 72 -9.81 11.36 16.67
N GLN A 73 -9.54 10.26 15.96
CA GLN A 73 -8.34 10.08 15.15
C GLN A 73 -8.61 10.26 13.65
N LEU A 74 -9.88 10.48 13.27
CA LEU A 74 -10.24 10.68 11.87
C LEU A 74 -9.75 12.05 11.38
N PRO A 75 -9.20 12.11 10.16
CA PRO A 75 -8.87 13.39 9.54
C PRO A 75 -10.16 14.11 9.19
N ASN A 76 -10.18 15.45 9.25
CA ASN A 76 -11.29 16.25 8.70
C ASN A 76 -11.00 16.59 7.24
N THR A 77 -11.43 15.71 6.33
CA THR A 77 -11.24 15.83 4.87
C THR A 77 -12.41 16.50 4.15
N GLY A 78 -13.53 16.71 4.85
CA GLY A 78 -14.73 17.35 4.30
C GLY A 78 -15.73 16.38 3.67
N VAL A 79 -15.51 15.06 3.79
CA VAL A 79 -16.43 14.02 3.26
C VAL A 79 -17.47 13.54 4.28
N GLY A 80 -17.39 14.03 5.52
CA GLY A 80 -18.29 13.69 6.62
C GLY A 80 -17.80 12.50 7.46
N GLU A 81 -18.13 12.50 8.75
CA GLU A 81 -17.56 11.57 9.73
C GLU A 81 -17.87 10.09 9.42
N GLU A 82 -19.10 9.78 8.98
CA GLU A 82 -19.48 8.40 8.63
C GLU A 82 -18.63 7.84 7.49
N LEU A 83 -18.40 8.67 6.45
CA LEU A 83 -17.57 8.30 5.32
C LEU A 83 -16.09 8.25 5.72
N GLU A 84 -15.62 9.14 6.59
CA GLU A 84 -14.26 9.09 7.15
C GLU A 84 -14.01 7.82 7.98
N LYS A 85 -15.02 7.35 8.73
CA LYS A 85 -14.98 6.06 9.46
C LYS A 85 -14.87 4.90 8.50
N MET A 86 -15.75 4.81 7.50
CA MET A 86 -15.69 3.73 6.51
C MET A 86 -14.35 3.75 5.78
N LEU A 87 -13.89 4.94 5.38
CA LEU A 87 -12.60 5.11 4.72
C LEU A 87 -11.42 4.96 5.69
N SER A 88 -11.60 4.74 6.99
CA SER A 88 -10.49 4.39 7.89
C SER A 88 -10.08 2.92 7.77
N LEU A 89 -10.88 2.09 7.13
CA LEU A 89 -10.54 0.69 6.85
C LEU A 89 -9.48 0.60 5.74
N ARG A 90 -8.54 -0.35 5.85
CA ARG A 90 -7.70 -0.76 4.70
C ARG A 90 -8.43 -1.79 3.84
N PHE A 91 -9.16 -2.69 4.48
CA PHE A 91 -10.05 -3.65 3.85
C PHE A 91 -11.50 -3.32 4.21
N ILE A 92 -12.26 -2.78 3.25
CA ILE A 92 -13.67 -2.48 3.46
C ILE A 92 -14.48 -3.72 3.06
N ASN A 93 -15.20 -4.31 4.02
CA ASN A 93 -16.14 -5.40 3.75
C ASN A 93 -17.58 -4.87 3.82
N SER A 94 -18.06 -4.32 2.71
CA SER A 94 -19.42 -3.76 2.56
C SER A 94 -19.96 -4.08 1.17
N VAL A 95 -21.25 -4.38 1.09
CA VAL A 95 -21.92 -4.68 -0.18
C VAL A 95 -21.99 -3.43 -1.08
N GLU A 96 -22.16 -2.27 -0.47
CA GLU A 96 -22.34 -0.98 -1.13
C GLU A 96 -21.02 -0.37 -1.62
N TYR A 97 -19.93 -0.65 -0.91
CA TYR A 97 -18.60 -0.09 -1.18
C TYR A 97 -17.51 -0.95 -0.54
N GLY A 98 -17.08 -2.01 -1.22
CA GLY A 98 -16.10 -2.97 -0.70
C GLY A 98 -14.75 -2.95 -1.41
N THR A 99 -13.71 -3.45 -0.74
CA THR A 99 -12.40 -3.71 -1.34
C THR A 99 -12.52 -4.87 -2.34
N VAL A 100 -12.40 -4.55 -3.63
CA VAL A 100 -12.50 -5.54 -4.72
C VAL A 100 -11.21 -6.31 -4.98
N CYS A 101 -10.06 -5.73 -4.64
CA CYS A 101 -8.78 -6.41 -4.77
C CYS A 101 -7.73 -5.89 -3.79
N SER A 102 -6.67 -6.68 -3.61
CA SER A 102 -5.43 -6.30 -2.95
C SER A 102 -4.27 -6.78 -3.79
N THR A 103 -3.26 -5.94 -3.95
CA THR A 103 -2.16 -6.18 -4.89
C THR A 103 -0.82 -5.96 -4.19
N VAL A 104 0.09 -6.91 -4.32
CA VAL A 104 1.48 -6.82 -3.87
C VAL A 104 2.38 -6.89 -5.09
N ILE A 105 3.22 -5.87 -5.26
CA ILE A 105 4.23 -5.81 -6.31
C ILE A 105 5.60 -5.68 -5.66
N LYS A 106 6.50 -6.61 -5.97
CA LYS A 106 7.91 -6.55 -5.55
C LYS A 106 8.80 -6.50 -6.78
N VAL A 107 9.65 -5.48 -6.85
CA VAL A 107 10.60 -5.28 -7.95
C VAL A 107 12.00 -5.28 -7.37
N ASN A 108 12.91 -6.07 -7.94
CA ASN A 108 14.32 -6.05 -7.54
C ASN A 108 15.21 -5.38 -8.59
N LEU A 109 16.46 -5.09 -8.20
CA LEU A 109 17.46 -4.43 -9.04
C LEU A 109 17.87 -5.24 -10.29
N ARG A 110 17.46 -6.51 -10.40
CA ARG A 110 17.72 -7.37 -11.56
C ARG A 110 16.56 -7.39 -12.55
N GLY A 111 15.58 -6.49 -12.39
CA GLY A 111 14.41 -6.42 -13.28
C GLY A 111 13.42 -7.57 -13.07
N VAL A 112 13.48 -8.27 -11.93
CA VAL A 112 12.50 -9.31 -11.60
C VAL A 112 11.34 -8.67 -10.86
N ILE A 113 10.14 -8.85 -11.40
CA ILE A 113 8.87 -8.37 -10.84
C ILE A 113 8.07 -9.59 -10.37
N HIS A 114 7.70 -9.58 -9.09
CA HIS A 114 6.68 -10.45 -8.55
C HIS A 114 5.40 -9.63 -8.39
N PHE A 115 4.34 -10.06 -9.07
CA PHE A 115 3.00 -9.50 -8.94
C PHE A 115 2.10 -10.58 -8.35
N GLU A 116 1.42 -10.29 -7.26
CA GLU A 116 0.35 -11.12 -6.70
C GLU A 116 -0.86 -10.22 -6.45
N GLU A 117 -2.02 -10.63 -6.93
CA GLU A 117 -3.29 -9.93 -6.67
C GLU A 117 -4.34 -10.95 -6.24
N ARG A 118 -5.13 -10.55 -5.24
CA ARG A 118 -6.28 -11.28 -4.74
C ARG A 118 -7.52 -10.44 -4.97
N SER A 119 -8.56 -11.04 -5.54
CA SER A 119 -9.85 -10.41 -5.83
C SER A 119 -10.90 -10.92 -4.86
N PHE A 120 -11.81 -10.05 -4.44
CA PHE A 120 -12.83 -10.35 -3.43
C PHE A 120 -14.24 -10.09 -3.94
N ASP A 121 -15.20 -10.89 -3.46
CA ASP A 121 -16.62 -10.63 -3.67
C ASP A 121 -17.20 -9.68 -2.61
N PHE A 122 -18.52 -9.47 -2.68
CA PHE A 122 -19.25 -8.56 -1.77
C PHE A 122 -19.30 -9.05 -0.32
N ASP A 123 -19.03 -10.33 -0.07
CA ASP A 123 -18.91 -10.92 1.28
C ASP A 123 -17.45 -10.87 1.78
N GLY A 124 -16.55 -10.25 1.00
CA GLY A 124 -15.13 -10.15 1.25
C GLY A 124 -14.38 -11.46 1.03
N GLN A 125 -14.99 -12.48 0.43
CA GLN A 125 -14.34 -13.77 0.18
C GLN A 125 -13.41 -13.68 -1.02
N GLU A 126 -12.24 -14.33 -0.94
CA GLU A 126 -11.32 -14.41 -2.08
C GLU A 126 -11.93 -15.25 -3.19
N VAL A 127 -12.24 -14.62 -4.32
CA VAL A 127 -12.84 -15.26 -5.50
C VAL A 127 -11.88 -15.32 -6.70
N GLY A 128 -10.75 -14.63 -6.61
CA GLY A 128 -9.74 -14.59 -7.65
C GLY A 128 -8.34 -14.44 -7.07
N HIS A 129 -7.37 -15.06 -7.73
CA HIS A 129 -5.97 -14.98 -7.34
C HIS A 129 -5.09 -15.13 -8.57
N VAL A 130 -4.30 -14.11 -8.87
CA VAL A 130 -3.33 -14.14 -9.97
C VAL A 130 -1.92 -13.91 -9.44
N LYS A 131 -0.96 -14.63 -10.01
CA LYS A 131 0.46 -14.50 -9.72
C LYS A 131 1.25 -14.44 -11.00
N PHE A 132 2.10 -13.42 -11.14
CA PHE A 132 3.03 -13.31 -12.25
C PHE A 132 4.46 -13.17 -11.72
N HIS A 133 5.37 -13.85 -12.40
CA HIS A 133 6.81 -13.68 -12.25
C HIS A 133 7.34 -13.19 -13.59
N ILE A 134 7.69 -11.90 -13.65
CA ILE A 134 8.04 -11.21 -14.89
C ILE A 134 9.51 -10.81 -14.80
N LYS A 135 10.26 -11.02 -15.89
CA LYS A 135 11.63 -10.53 -16.02
C LYS A 135 11.65 -9.46 -17.11
N THR A 136 12.07 -8.26 -16.75
CA THR A 136 12.29 -7.17 -17.71
C THR A 136 13.66 -7.37 -18.36
N ASN A 137 13.70 -7.43 -19.69
CA ASN A 137 14.93 -7.54 -20.48
C ASN A 137 15.64 -6.20 -20.64
#